data_AF-V9H907-F1
#
_entry.id   AF-V9H907-F1
#
_cell.length_a   1.000
_cell.length_b   1.000
_cell.length_c   1.000
_cell.angle_alpha   90.00
_cell.angle_beta   90.00
_cell.angle_gamma   90.00
#
_symmetry.space_group_name_H-M   'P 1'
#
loop_
_entity.id
_entity.type
_entity.pdbx_description
1 polymer ?
#
loop_
_entity_poly.entity_id
_entity_poly.type
_entity_poly.pdbx_seq_one_letter_code
_entity_poly.pdbx_strand_id
1 'polypeptide(L)' 'MNKIMVILLLIASVFASYKLAEEKGQNKLIWAVITALVGPFVLAIQYLVSYYKNGYVTK' A
#
# COMPACT_ATOMS: atom_id res chain seq x y z
N MET A 1 -7.22 -10.34 -8.94
CA MET A 1 -7.60 -9.37 -7.87
C MET A 1 -8.32 -8.20 -8.54
N ASN A 2 -9.56 -7.90 -8.17
CA ASN A 2 -10.32 -6.81 -8.80
C ASN A 2 -9.67 -5.45 -8.46
N LYS A 3 -9.44 -4.57 -9.45
CA LYS A 3 -8.77 -3.27 -9.26
C LYS A 3 -9.50 -2.41 -8.21
N ILE A 4 -10.82 -2.48 -8.17
CA ILE A 4 -11.66 -1.78 -7.19
C ILE A 4 -11.37 -2.26 -5.76
N MET A 5 -11.19 -3.58 -5.58
CA MET A 5 -10.88 -4.17 -4.27
C MET A 5 -9.52 -3.70 -3.75
N VAL A 6 -8.52 -3.55 -4.63
CA VAL A 6 -7.20 -3.03 -4.26
C VAL A 6 -7.28 -1.58 -3.79
N ILE A 7 -8.04 -0.74 -4.50
CA ILE A 7 -8.26 0.66 -4.11
C ILE A 7 -8.94 0.74 -2.74
N LEU A 8 -9.99 -0.07 -2.51
CA LEU A 8 -10.68 -0.12 -1.22
C LEU A 8 -9.74 -0.56 -0.08
N LEU A 9 -8.89 -1.55 -0.32
CA LEU A 9 -7.90 -2.01 0.66
C LEU A 9 -6.87 -0.92 0.98
N LEU A 10 -6.42 -0.16 -0.02
CA LEU A 10 -5.49 0.95 0.21
C LEU A 10 -6.14 2.05 1.06
N ILE A 11 -7.37 2.44 0.74
CA ILE A 11 -8.12 3.44 1.53
C ILE A 11 -8.34 2.94 2.97
N ALA A 12 -8.74 1.68 3.14
CA ALA A 12 -8.93 1.08 4.46
C ALA A 12 -7.62 1.06 5.27
N SER A 13 -6.48 0.79 4.61
CA SER A 13 -5.17 0.79 5.29
C SER A 13 -4.77 2.18 5.78
N VAL A 14 -5.05 3.23 4.99
CA VAL A 14 -4.79 4.63 5.38
C VAL A 14 -5.67 5.02 6.56
N PHE A 15 -6.95 4.64 6.54
CA PHE A 15 -7.87 4.89 7.64
C PHE A 15 -7.46 4.15 8.93
N ALA A 16 -7.05 2.89 8.81
CA ALA A 16 -6.54 2.11 9.94
C ALA A 16 -5.28 2.74 10.52
N SER A 17 -4.34 3.18 9.67
CA SER A 17 -3.13 3.90 10.09
C SER A 17 -3.45 5.20 10.83
N TYR A 18 -4.41 5.98 10.31
CA TYR A 18 -4.88 7.20 10.95
C TYR A 18 -5.43 6.94 12.35
N LYS A 19 -6.31 5.93 12.49
CA LYS A 19 -6.90 5.55 13.79
C LYS A 19 -5.87 5.04 14.78
N LEU A 20 -4.95 4.18 14.33
CA LEU A 20 -3.86 3.67 15.16
C LEU A 20 -2.96 4.81 15.68
N ALA A 21 -2.64 5.79 14.83
CA ALA A 21 -1.82 6.93 15.22
C ALA A 21 -2.56 7.86 16.19
N GLU A 22 -3.89 8.01 16.04
CA GLU A 22 -4.75 8.74 16.97
C GLU A 22 -4.75 8.09 18.37
N GLU A 23 -4.89 6.76 18.45
CA GLU A 23 -4.86 6.02 19.72
C GLU A 23 -3.50 6.08 20.42
N LYS A 24 -2.40 6.18 19.65
CA LYS A 24 -1.03 6.29 20.19
C LYS A 24 -0.61 7.71 20.53
N GLY A 25 -1.49 8.70 20.35
CA GLY A 25 -1.14 10.12 20.54
C GLY A 25 -0.06 10.63 19.57
N GLN A 26 0.13 9.95 18.44
CA GLN A 26 1.08 10.35 17.41
C GLN A 26 0.42 11.31 16.42
N ASN A 27 1.23 11.94 15.56
CA ASN A 27 0.67 12.79 14.50
C ASN A 27 -0.03 11.93 13.44
N LYS A 28 -1.35 11.82 13.58
CA LYS A 28 -2.24 11.01 12.74
C LYS A 28 -2.22 11.36 11.25
N LEU A 29 -2.02 12.63 10.92
CA LEU A 29 -1.94 13.06 9.52
C LEU A 29 -0.62 12.61 8.88
N ILE A 30 0.50 12.73 9.59
CA ILE A 30 1.80 12.29 9.08
C ILE A 30 1.76 10.79 8.78
N TRP A 31 1.26 9.98 9.71
CA TRP A 31 1.19 8.53 9.52
C TRP A 31 0.23 8.12 8.41
N ALA A 32 -0.94 8.77 8.30
CA ALA A 32 -1.88 8.52 7.21
C ALA A 32 -1.27 8.84 5.84
N VAL A 33 -0.57 9.97 5.71
CA VAL A 33 0.11 10.38 4.47
C VAL A 33 1.23 9.40 4.11
N ILE A 34 2.06 9.00 5.08
CA ILE A 34 3.11 8.01 4.86
C ILE A 34 2.49 6.70 4.35
N THR A 35 1.42 6.20 4.99
CA THR A 35 0.74 4.98 4.56
C THR A 35 0.15 5.12 3.14
N ALA A 36 -0.44 6.27 2.82
CA ALA A 36 -1.01 6.54 1.50
C ALA A 36 0.04 6.57 0.38
N LEU A 37 1.28 6.93 0.69
CA LEU A 37 2.39 6.95 -0.27
C LEU A 37 3.11 5.59 -0.35
N VAL A 38 3.37 4.97 0.79
CA VAL A 38 4.13 3.71 0.87
C VAL A 38 3.33 2.53 0.32
N GLY A 39 2.02 2.46 0.59
CA GLY A 39 1.17 1.36 0.13
C GLY A 39 1.21 1.15 -1.40
N PRO A 40 0.90 2.17 -2.22
CA PRO A 40 0.99 2.10 -3.67
C PRO A 40 2.41 1.83 -4.18
N PHE A 41 3.42 2.40 -3.52
CA PHE A 41 4.82 2.21 -3.89
C PHE A 41 5.27 0.75 -3.74
N VAL A 42 4.90 0.10 -2.62
CA VAL A 42 5.19 -1.32 -2.40
C VAL A 42 4.51 -2.19 -3.46
N LEU A 43 3.26 -1.88 -3.84
CA LEU A 43 2.57 -2.61 -4.91
C LEU A 43 3.26 -2.44 -6.27
N ALA A 44 3.77 -1.24 -6.58
CA ALA A 44 4.51 -1.00 -7.81
C ALA A 44 5.80 -1.84 -7.87
N ILE A 45 6.55 -1.91 -6.77
CA ILE A 45 7.75 -2.76 -6.68
C ILE A 45 7.39 -4.23 -6.84
N GLN A 46 6.35 -4.72 -6.14
CA GLN A 46 5.90 -6.11 -6.28
C GLN A 46 5.51 -6.45 -7.73
N TYR A 47 4.86 -5.52 -8.42
CA TYR A 47 4.52 -5.69 -9.83
C TYR A 47 5.77 -5.78 -10.70
N LEU A 48 6.73 -4.86 -10.54
CA LEU A 48 8.01 -4.88 -11.25
C LEU A 48 8.78 -6.18 -11.03
N VAL A 49 8.92 -6.62 -9.78
CA VAL A 49 9.61 -7.87 -9.44
C VAL A 49 8.91 -9.08 -10.05
N SER A 50 7.58 -9.13 -10.00
CA SER A 50 6.79 -10.20 -10.62
C SER A 50 6.95 -10.21 -12.14
N TYR A 51 6.95 -9.04 -12.77
CA TYR A 51 7.15 -8.89 -14.22
C TYR A 51 8.52 -9.43 -14.65
N TYR A 52 9.60 -9.02 -13.97
CA TYR A 52 10.93 -9.54 -14.27
C TYR A 52 11.03 -11.04 -14.00
N LYS A 53 10.56 -11.51 -12.84
CA LYS A 53 10.60 -12.95 -12.51
C LYS A 53 9.88 -13.81 -13.55
N ASN A 54 8.70 -13.41 -14.01
CA ASN A 54 7.98 -14.15 -15.05
C ASN A 54 8.66 -14.03 -16.41
N GLY A 55 9.26 -12.89 -16.75
CA GLY A 55 10.02 -12.70 -17.99
C GLY A 55 11.28 -13.58 -18.10
N TYR A 56 11.82 -14.05 -16.96
CA TYR A 56 12.93 -15.02 -16.94
C TYR A 56 12.45 -16.49 -17.03
N VAL A 57 11.17 -16.78 -16.72
CA VAL A 57 10.62 -18.15 -16.77
C VAL A 57 10.11 -18.52 -18.17
N THR A 58 9.81 -17.53 -19.02
CA THR A 58 9.38 -17.71 -20.42
C THR A 58 10.51 -17.61 -21.45
N LYS A 59 11.78 -17.55 -21.03
CA LYS A 59 12.95 -17.63 -21.91
C LYS A 59 13.67 -18.97 -21.78
#